data_AF-A0A5D3WND4-F1
#
_entry.id   AF-A0A5D3WND4-F1
#
_cell.length_a   1.000
_cell.length_b   1.000
_cell.length_c   1.000
_cell.angle_alpha   90.00
_cell.angle_beta   90.00
_cell.angle_gamma   90.00
#
_symmetry.space_group_name_H-M   'P 1'
#
loop_
_entity.id
_entity.type
_entity.pdbx_description
1 polymer ?
#
loop_
_entity_poly.entity_id
_entity_poly.type
_entity_poly.pdbx_seq_one_letter_code
_entity_poly.pdbx_strand_id
1 'polypeptide(L)'
;MSFFGFLLLAVLILAGAWFYQWLRRVEEEIRAELGTGDEPAEGSTTDAEDSATDGEEIGTARSANASGVDGDELVRAVLAAVAAEPGVKQTALYDRFSELPKKRLQELFRRLEKDGLLTREKERGTYRLYRRK
;
A
#
# COMPACT_ATOMS: atom_id res chain seq x y z
N MET A 1 -5.56 36.73 -16.24
CA MET A 1 -5.18 35.31 -16.34
C MET A 1 -5.09 34.62 -14.96
N SER A 2 -5.93 34.99 -13.98
CA SER A 2 -5.80 34.52 -12.58
C SER A 2 -6.90 33.53 -12.15
N PHE A 3 -7.99 33.42 -12.92
CA PHE A 3 -9.15 32.62 -12.57
C PHE A 3 -8.90 31.10 -12.74
N PHE A 4 -8.18 30.71 -13.79
CA PHE A 4 -7.84 29.30 -14.04
C PHE A 4 -6.89 28.73 -12.98
N GLY A 5 -5.90 29.51 -12.54
CA GLY A 5 -5.00 29.11 -11.46
C GLY A 5 -5.73 28.94 -10.13
N PHE A 6 -6.67 29.84 -9.83
CA PHE A 6 -7.52 29.74 -8.64
C PHE A 6 -8.46 28.52 -8.70
N LEU A 7 -9.06 28.25 -9.86
CA LEU A 7 -9.92 27.08 -10.07
C LEU A 7 -9.13 25.77 -9.87
N LEU A 8 -7.91 25.70 -10.42
CA LEU A 8 -7.04 24.54 -10.29
C LEU A 8 -6.59 24.33 -8.84
N LEU A 9 -6.26 25.41 -8.12
CA LEU A 9 -5.94 25.35 -6.70
C LEU A 9 -7.14 24.86 -5.87
N ALA A 10 -8.35 25.37 -6.15
CA ALA A 10 -9.56 24.96 -5.45
C ALA A 10 -9.87 23.47 -5.66
N VAL A 11 -9.71 22.96 -6.89
CA VAL A 11 -9.86 21.52 -7.19
C VAL A 11 -8.80 20.70 -6.45
N LEU A 12 -7.56 21.17 -6.36
CA LEU A 12 -6.49 20.48 -5.65
C LEU A 12 -6.78 20.39 -4.15
N ILE A 13 -7.30 21.46 -3.55
CA ILE A 13 -7.68 21.50 -2.13
C ILE A 13 -8.87 20.57 -1.88
N LEU A 14 -9.91 20.59 -2.72
CA LEU A 14 -11.04 19.68 -2.59
C LEU A 14 -10.62 18.22 -2.74
N ALA A 15 -9.78 17.91 -3.72
CA ALA A 15 -9.25 16.56 -3.93
C ALA A 15 -8.40 16.11 -2.73
N GLY A 16 -7.56 16.99 -2.20
CA GLY A 16 -6.75 16.73 -1.00
C GLY A 16 -7.61 16.49 0.24
N ALA A 17 -8.64 17.31 0.46
CA ALA A 17 -9.57 17.15 1.58
C ALA A 17 -10.39 15.86 1.47
N TRP A 18 -10.87 15.54 0.27
CA TRP A 18 -11.59 14.29 0.00
C TRP A 18 -10.69 13.06 0.24
N PHE A 19 -9.45 13.12 -0.24
CA PHE A 19 -8.46 12.07 -0.03
C PHE A 19 -8.11 11.90 1.46
N TYR A 20 -8.02 12.99 2.21
CA TYR A 20 -7.80 12.97 3.66
C TYR A 20 -8.98 12.32 4.42
N GLN A 21 -10.22 12.65 4.05
CA GLN A 21 -11.40 12.01 4.63
C GLN A 21 -11.46 10.52 4.31
N TRP A 22 -11.09 10.14 3.09
CA TRP A 22 -11.00 8.73 2.70
C TRP A 22 -9.95 7.97 3.53
N LEU A 23 -8.77 8.57 3.75
CA LEU A 23 -7.73 8.01 4.63
C LEU A 23 -8.22 7.78 6.06
N ARG A 24 -8.92 8.76 6.66
CA ARG A 24 -9.48 8.60 8.02
C ARG A 24 -10.49 7.48 8.13
N ARG A 25 -11.36 7.32 7.12
CA ARG A 25 -12.33 6.23 7.10
C ARG A 25 -11.64 4.86 7.07
N VAL A 26 -10.55 4.75 6.30
CA VAL A 26 -9.72 3.54 6.26
C VAL A 26 -9.01 3.30 7.59
N GLU A 27 -8.52 4.34 8.28
CA GLU A 27 -7.92 4.20 9.62
C GLU A 27 -8.93 3.70 10.68
N GLU A 28 -10.17 4.20 10.64
CA GLU A 28 -11.25 3.74 11.55
C GLU A 28 -11.62 2.29 11.29
N GLU A 29 -11.69 1.87 10.02
CA GLU A 29 -11.95 0.48 9.62
C GLU A 29 -10.83 -0.45 10.10
N ILE A 30 -9.56 -0.05 9.93
CA ILE A 30 -8.41 -0.81 10.44
C ILE A 30 -8.42 -0.90 11.97
N ARG A 31 -8.76 0.18 12.68
CA ARG A 31 -8.85 0.16 14.16
C ARG A 31 -9.99 -0.73 14.64
N ALA A 32 -11.12 -0.73 13.95
CA ALA A 32 -12.23 -1.64 14.25
C ALA A 32 -11.82 -3.10 14.03
N GLU A 33 -11.13 -3.42 12.95
CA GLU A 33 -10.65 -4.78 12.66
C GLU A 33 -9.57 -5.25 13.63
N LEU A 34 -8.62 -4.38 14.02
CA LEU A 34 -7.58 -4.70 15.00
C LEU A 34 -8.12 -4.76 16.44
N GLY A 35 -9.17 -4.01 16.77
CA GLY A 35 -9.85 -4.05 18.07
C GLY A 35 -10.80 -5.22 18.24
N THR A 36 -11.27 -5.85 17.15
CA THR A 36 -12.20 -6.99 17.21
C THR A 36 -11.48 -8.35 17.32
N GLY A 37 -10.14 -8.36 17.27
CA GLY A 37 -9.32 -9.52 17.62
C GLY A 37 -9.06 -9.69 19.12
N ASP A 38 -9.50 -8.73 19.94
CA ASP A 38 -9.60 -8.82 21.38
C ASP A 38 -11.10 -8.92 21.69
N GLU A 39 -11.60 -10.13 21.92
CA GLU A 39 -12.96 -10.30 22.44
C GLU A 39 -13.11 -9.47 23.72
N PRO A 40 -14.29 -8.88 23.97
CA PRO A 40 -14.46 -7.93 25.05
C PRO A 40 -14.38 -8.69 26.37
N ALA A 41 -13.33 -8.44 27.14
CA ALA A 41 -13.42 -8.61 28.59
C ALA A 41 -14.41 -7.56 29.11
N GLU A 42 -15.70 -7.88 29.05
CA GLU A 42 -16.68 -7.30 29.96
C GLU A 42 -16.17 -7.51 31.38
N GLY A 43 -15.75 -6.43 32.04
CA GLY A 43 -15.33 -6.55 33.42
C GLY A 43 -14.61 -5.33 33.99
N SER A 44 -15.41 -4.37 34.44
CA SER A 44 -15.13 -3.54 35.63
C SER A 44 -14.22 -2.32 35.46
N THR A 45 -14.88 -1.15 35.40
CA THR A 45 -14.64 0.02 36.27
C THR A 45 -13.20 0.39 36.63
N THR A 46 -12.79 1.61 36.29
CA THR A 46 -12.54 2.73 37.23
C THR A 46 -11.62 3.75 36.55
N ASP A 47 -11.98 5.02 36.75
CA ASP A 47 -11.20 6.24 36.52
C ASP A 47 -9.68 6.11 36.67
N ALA A 48 -8.94 6.81 35.80
CA ALA A 48 -7.87 7.72 36.21
C ALA A 48 -7.27 8.47 35.00
N GLU A 49 -7.35 9.79 35.06
CA GLU A 49 -6.33 10.72 34.56
C GLU A 49 -4.91 10.21 34.83
N ASP A 50 -3.98 10.33 33.88
CA ASP A 50 -2.77 11.13 34.10
C ASP A 50 -2.00 11.38 32.80
N SER A 51 -1.34 12.54 32.79
CA SER A 51 -0.53 13.11 31.74
C SER A 51 0.85 12.47 31.61
N ALA A 52 1.31 12.49 30.35
CA ALA A 52 2.65 12.85 29.92
C ALA A 52 3.86 11.93 30.20
N THR A 53 4.73 11.98 29.18
CA THR A 53 6.18 11.72 29.18
C THR A 53 6.59 10.29 28.86
N ASP A 54 7.03 10.06 27.63
CA ASP A 54 8.46 9.86 27.37
C ASP A 54 8.76 9.83 25.87
N GLY A 55 9.83 10.52 25.49
CA GLY A 55 10.42 10.40 24.18
C GLY A 55 11.40 9.23 24.17
N GLU A 56 11.33 8.38 23.16
CA GLU A 56 12.48 7.58 22.77
C GLU A 56 12.49 7.36 21.26
N GLU A 57 13.65 7.63 20.70
CA GLU A 57 14.00 7.66 19.30
C GLU A 57 14.49 6.26 18.89
N ILE A 58 13.71 5.44 18.18
CA ILE A 58 14.24 4.28 17.44
C ILE A 58 13.49 4.12 16.12
N GLY A 59 14.26 4.16 15.04
CA GLY A 59 13.77 4.05 13.69
C GLY A 59 13.33 2.64 13.26
N THR A 60 13.00 2.61 11.97
CA THR A 60 13.03 1.43 11.10
C THR A 60 11.87 0.45 11.26
N ALA A 61 11.10 0.38 10.16
CA ALA A 61 10.39 -0.81 9.69
C ALA A 61 9.26 -1.37 10.57
N ARG A 62 8.03 -0.97 10.24
CA ARG A 62 6.94 -1.95 10.13
C ARG A 62 6.09 -1.65 8.90
N SER A 63 6.64 -2.05 7.75
CA SER A 63 5.86 -2.44 6.59
C SER A 63 5.36 -3.86 6.84
N ALA A 64 4.04 -4.05 6.85
CA ALA A 64 3.27 -5.31 6.84
C ALA A 64 2.00 -5.06 7.68
N ASN A 65 0.78 -5.43 7.34
CA ASN A 65 0.24 -6.27 6.27
C ASN A 65 -1.28 -6.03 6.37
N ALA A 66 -1.93 -5.46 5.36
CA ALA A 66 -3.40 -5.36 5.30
C ALA A 66 -3.88 -5.50 3.85
N SER A 67 -3.49 -6.60 3.21
CA SER A 67 -4.02 -7.03 1.91
C SER A 67 -4.04 -8.56 1.86
N GLY A 68 -4.44 -9.19 2.98
CA GLY A 68 -4.07 -10.57 3.30
C GLY A 68 -4.74 -11.67 2.47
N VAL A 69 -5.75 -11.37 1.65
CA VAL A 69 -6.39 -12.40 0.81
C VAL A 69 -6.18 -12.09 -0.68
N ASP A 70 -6.70 -10.97 -1.17
CA ASP A 70 -6.53 -10.58 -2.59
C ASP A 70 -5.09 -10.14 -2.93
N GLY A 71 -4.40 -9.50 -1.98
CA GLY A 71 -3.03 -9.02 -2.21
C GLY A 71 -2.03 -10.16 -2.28
N ASP A 72 -2.20 -11.16 -1.40
CA ASP A 72 -1.33 -12.34 -1.37
C ASP A 72 -1.56 -13.25 -2.58
N GLU A 73 -2.81 -13.40 -3.02
CA GLU A 73 -3.12 -14.12 -4.27
C GLU A 73 -2.54 -13.41 -5.50
N LEU A 74 -2.66 -12.07 -5.56
CA LEU A 74 -2.06 -11.27 -6.62
C LEU A 74 -0.54 -11.38 -6.63
N VAL A 75 0.11 -11.33 -5.46
CA VAL A 75 1.56 -11.52 -5.33
C VAL A 75 1.96 -12.89 -5.87
N ARG A 76 1.25 -13.95 -5.49
CA ARG A 76 1.48 -15.31 -6.00
C ARG A 76 1.31 -15.38 -7.51
N ALA A 77 0.25 -14.78 -8.05
CA ALA A 77 -0.02 -14.76 -9.49
C ALA A 77 1.08 -14.03 -10.28
N VAL A 78 1.56 -12.89 -9.77
CA VAL A 78 2.67 -12.13 -10.37
C VAL A 78 3.97 -12.93 -10.33
N LEU A 79 4.30 -13.54 -9.19
CA LEU A 79 5.50 -14.36 -9.06
C LEU A 79 5.45 -15.62 -9.94
N ALA A 80 4.27 -16.23 -10.08
CA ALA A 80 4.05 -17.36 -10.98
C ALA A 80 4.22 -16.94 -12.45
N ALA A 81 3.68 -15.78 -12.84
CA ALA A 81 3.85 -15.27 -14.21
C ALA A 81 5.32 -14.99 -14.55
N VAL A 82 6.08 -14.39 -13.62
CA VAL A 82 7.52 -14.13 -13.80
C VAL A 82 8.35 -15.41 -13.75
N ALA A 83 7.93 -16.41 -12.98
CA ALA A 83 8.58 -17.73 -12.96
C ALA A 83 8.35 -18.49 -14.27
N ALA A 84 7.16 -18.37 -14.86
CA ALA A 84 6.84 -18.98 -16.14
C ALA A 84 7.60 -18.33 -17.31
N GLU A 85 7.82 -17.01 -17.25
CA GLU A 85 8.55 -16.26 -18.26
C GLU A 85 9.61 -15.33 -17.63
N PRO A 86 10.82 -15.84 -17.35
CA PRO A 86 11.90 -15.03 -16.80
C PRO A 86 12.31 -13.90 -17.76
N GLY A 87 12.40 -12.68 -17.25
CA GLY A 87 12.74 -11.51 -18.05
C GLY A 87 11.54 -10.91 -18.80
N VAL A 88 10.31 -11.28 -18.42
CA VAL A 88 9.08 -10.66 -18.93
C VAL A 88 9.12 -9.15 -18.72
N LYS A 89 8.64 -8.41 -19.73
CA LYS A 89 8.56 -6.95 -19.64
C LYS A 89 7.45 -6.55 -18.69
N GLN A 90 7.72 -5.54 -17.86
CA GLN A 90 6.73 -4.96 -16.95
C GLN A 90 5.48 -4.47 -17.70
N THR A 91 5.63 -3.99 -18.94
CA THR A 91 4.51 -3.59 -19.79
C THR A 91 3.59 -4.76 -20.16
N ALA A 92 4.16 -5.93 -20.46
CA ALA A 92 3.38 -7.12 -20.80
C ALA A 92 2.58 -7.65 -19.60
N LEU A 93 3.10 -7.46 -18.38
CA LEU A 93 2.36 -7.79 -17.16
C LEU A 93 1.18 -6.84 -16.92
N TYR A 94 1.24 -5.57 -17.33
CA TYR A 94 0.06 -4.70 -17.24
C TYR A 94 -1.08 -5.18 -18.14
N ASP A 95 -0.76 -5.71 -19.32
CA ASP A 95 -1.79 -6.22 -20.24
C ASP A 95 -2.42 -7.51 -19.69
N ARG A 96 -1.61 -8.36 -19.04
CA ARG A 96 -2.04 -9.62 -18.42
C ARG A 96 -2.88 -9.42 -17.15
N PHE A 97 -2.63 -8.32 -16.43
CA PHE A 97 -3.37 -7.90 -15.23
C PHE A 97 -4.15 -6.61 -15.51
N SER A 98 -4.85 -6.55 -16.64
CA SER A 98 -5.56 -5.35 -17.12
C SER A 98 -6.75 -4.94 -16.24
N GLU A 99 -7.28 -5.89 -15.47
CA GLU A 99 -8.33 -5.67 -14.46
C GLU A 99 -7.84 -4.84 -13.27
N LEU A 100 -6.51 -4.75 -13.07
CA LEU A 100 -5.92 -4.03 -11.96
C LEU A 100 -5.39 -2.65 -12.38
N PRO A 101 -5.53 -1.64 -11.50
CA PRO A 101 -4.98 -0.32 -11.78
C PRO A 101 -3.45 -0.38 -11.85
N LYS A 102 -2.88 0.19 -12.92
CA LYS A 102 -1.42 0.20 -13.20
C LYS A 102 -0.59 0.68 -12.01
N LYS A 103 -1.09 1.65 -11.25
CA LYS A 103 -0.45 2.18 -10.04
C LYS A 103 -0.28 1.10 -8.96
N ARG A 104 -1.30 0.29 -8.72
CA ARG A 104 -1.27 -0.82 -7.75
C ARG A 104 -0.25 -1.89 -8.18
N LEU A 105 -0.20 -2.22 -9.46
CA LEU A 105 0.79 -3.16 -9.99
C LEU A 105 2.22 -2.61 -9.87
N GLN A 106 2.43 -1.30 -10.11
CA GLN A 106 3.72 -0.64 -9.89
C GLN A 106 4.18 -0.66 -8.44
N GLU A 107 3.28 -0.36 -7.50
CA GLU A 107 3.54 -0.42 -6.06
C GLU A 107 3.90 -1.86 -5.65
N LEU A 108 3.18 -2.85 -6.17
CA LEU A 108 3.46 -4.26 -5.94
C LEU A 108 4.85 -4.67 -6.46
N PHE A 109 5.23 -4.28 -7.68
CA PHE A 109 6.58 -4.58 -8.19
C PHE A 109 7.69 -3.93 -7.36
N ARG A 110 7.49 -2.70 -6.88
CA ARG A 110 8.44 -2.01 -5.99
C ARG A 110 8.55 -2.74 -4.65
N ARG A 111 7.41 -3.16 -4.09
CA ARG A 111 7.36 -3.93 -2.84
C ARG A 111 8.10 -5.26 -3.00
N LEU A 112 7.80 -6.04 -4.04
CA LEU A 112 8.43 -7.34 -4.27
C LEU A 112 9.95 -7.25 -4.51
N GLU A 113 10.42 -6.16 -5.12
CA GLU A 113 11.84 -5.89 -5.25
C GLU A 113 12.49 -5.57 -3.89
N LYS A 114 11.83 -4.72 -3.09
CA LYS A 114 12.28 -4.38 -1.73
C LYS A 114 12.32 -5.62 -0.83
N ASP A 115 11.34 -6.51 -0.98
CA ASP A 115 11.22 -7.78 -0.24
C ASP A 115 12.19 -8.84 -0.80
N GLY A 116 12.93 -8.53 -1.87
CA GLY A 116 13.94 -9.41 -2.46
C GLY A 116 13.38 -10.59 -3.23
N LEU A 117 12.08 -10.65 -3.50
CA LEU A 117 11.44 -11.74 -4.25
C LEU A 117 11.62 -11.59 -5.76
N LEU A 118 11.88 -10.37 -6.21
CA LEU A 118 11.89 -10.00 -7.62
C LEU A 118 13.03 -9.03 -7.90
N THR A 119 13.66 -9.12 -9.07
CA THR A 119 14.69 -8.19 -9.55
C THR A 119 14.21 -7.47 -10.79
N ARG A 120 14.38 -6.15 -10.83
CA ARG A 120 14.01 -5.32 -11.97
C ARG A 120 15.25 -4.81 -12.67
N GLU A 121 15.36 -5.10 -13.96
CA GLU A 121 16.46 -4.64 -14.79
C GLU A 121 15.95 -3.65 -15.83
N LYS A 122 16.54 -2.45 -15.89
CA LYS A 122 16.10 -1.42 -16.83
C LYS A 122 16.61 -1.72 -18.23
N GLU A 123 15.69 -1.83 -19.20
CA GLU A 123 16.02 -2.07 -20.61
C GLU A 123 15.24 -1.08 -21.49
N ARG A 124 15.95 -0.20 -22.21
CA ARG A 124 15.40 0.68 -23.28
C ARG A 124 14.07 1.38 -22.95
N GLY A 125 13.87 1.81 -21.70
CA GLY A 125 12.68 2.56 -21.26
C GLY A 125 11.58 1.71 -20.60
N THR A 126 11.77 0.40 -20.49
CA THR A 126 10.93 -0.49 -19.67
C THR A 126 11.80 -1.24 -18.65
N TYR A 127 11.18 -2.06 -17.81
CA TYR A 127 11.87 -2.95 -16.89
C TYR A 127 11.58 -4.40 -17.26
N ARG A 128 12.62 -5.23 -17.25
CA ARG A 128 12.48 -6.68 -17.22
C ARG A 128 12.40 -7.17 -15.80
N LEU A 129 11.55 -8.16 -15.59
CA LEU A 129 11.25 -8.71 -14.29
C LEU A 129 11.81 -10.13 -14.22
N TYR A 130 12.63 -10.39 -13.21
CA TYR A 130 13.21 -11.69 -12.92
C TYR A 130 12.85 -12.12 -11.52
N ARG A 131 12.60 -13.42 -11.33
CA ARG A 131 12.44 -13.99 -10.00
C ARG A 131 13.81 -14.17 -9.36
N ARG A 132 13.97 -13.71 -8.12
CA ARG A 132 15.19 -13.98 -7.35
C ARG A 132 15.13 -15.43 -6.83
N LYS A 133 16.23 -16.17 -6.95
CA LYS A 133 16.37 -17.53 -6.43
C LYS A 133 16.54 -17.51 -4.91
#